data_AF-A0A1H0PCH7-F1
#
_entry.id   AF-A0A1H0PCH7-F1
#
_cell.length_a   1.000
_cell.length_b   1.000
_cell.length_c   1.000
_cell.angle_alpha   90.00
_cell.angle_beta   90.00
_cell.angle_gamma   90.00
#
_symmetry.space_group_name_H-M   'P 1'
#
loop_
_entity.id
_entity.type
_entity.pdbx_description
1 polymer ?
#
loop_
_entity_poly.entity_id
_entity_poly.type
_entity_poly.pdbx_seq_one_letter_code
_entity_poly.pdbx_strand_id
1 'polypeptide(L)'
;MSESERWIVKCQNTEDGSGDVIVDLPPELLVKMGVGVGDDLTITVVNGTIVLKPTHGTTSVQPVFAGVLRDDAYHAYRIRLEASLNIPSNASDQDIHDMIVAGFSASMIMSLCDVGTISPEERDRIIPLKTLKTKLASNQLLTVDESDRLFRFAHITAMAEVIFGDAGRAKQWLSKPKSRFSGKSPTAMLTTTHGTHRVEEMLIQVAEGMSF
;
A
#
# COMPACT_ATOMS: atom_id res chain seq x y z
N MET A 1 -28.76 -1.15 -24.01
CA MET A 1 -29.25 0.16 -23.55
C MET A 1 -29.72 -0.05 -22.12
N SER A 2 -28.92 0.27 -21.09
CA SER A 2 -29.38 0.08 -19.70
C SER A 2 -30.23 1.28 -19.32
N GLU A 3 -31.45 1.01 -18.90
CA GLU A 3 -32.36 2.01 -18.35
C GLU A 3 -31.70 2.63 -17.12
N SER A 4 -31.47 3.94 -17.10
CA SER A 4 -30.93 4.62 -15.93
C SER A 4 -32.07 4.82 -14.94
N GLU A 5 -32.13 3.96 -13.94
CA GLU A 5 -33.15 4.01 -12.89
C GLU A 5 -32.89 5.20 -11.97
N ARG A 6 -33.94 5.97 -11.68
CA ARG A 6 -33.86 7.20 -10.89
C ARG A 6 -34.52 7.00 -9.54
N TRP A 7 -33.78 7.27 -8.48
CA TRP A 7 -34.25 7.19 -7.10
C TRP A 7 -34.32 8.58 -6.47
N ILE A 8 -35.30 8.79 -5.59
CA ILE A 8 -35.44 10.03 -4.81
C ILE A 8 -35.23 9.66 -3.34
N VAL A 9 -34.30 10.34 -2.70
CA VAL A 9 -33.86 10.09 -1.32
C VAL A 9 -33.98 11.37 -0.51
N LYS A 10 -34.10 11.24 0.81
CA LYS A 10 -34.12 12.38 1.73
C LYS A 10 -32.70 12.69 2.18
N CYS A 11 -32.33 13.95 2.06
CA CYS A 11 -31.09 14.50 2.58
C CYS A 11 -31.24 14.87 4.06
N GLN A 12 -30.24 14.52 4.86
CA GLN A 12 -30.15 14.87 6.28
C GLN A 12 -28.99 15.84 6.48
N ASN A 13 -29.20 16.86 7.32
CA ASN A 13 -28.14 17.80 7.69
C ASN A 13 -27.26 17.16 8.77
N THR A 14 -25.95 17.37 8.70
CA THR A 14 -24.98 16.90 9.71
C THR A 14 -25.01 17.71 11.01
N GLU A 15 -25.66 18.89 11.01
CA GLU A 15 -25.77 19.83 12.14
C GLU A 15 -24.43 20.26 12.77
N ASP A 16 -23.31 20.00 12.09
CA ASP A 16 -21.95 20.28 12.55
C ASP A 16 -21.34 21.55 11.93
N GLY A 17 -22.10 22.23 11.06
CA GLY A 17 -21.67 23.45 10.38
C GLY A 17 -20.68 23.23 9.23
N SER A 18 -20.39 21.99 8.84
CA SER A 18 -19.54 21.66 7.69
C SER A 18 -20.18 22.05 6.34
N GLY A 19 -21.51 22.07 6.29
CA GLY A 19 -22.27 22.18 5.04
C GLY A 19 -22.45 20.85 4.32
N ASP A 20 -22.00 19.75 4.92
CA ASP A 20 -22.17 18.40 4.39
C ASP A 20 -23.60 17.89 4.60
N VAL A 21 -23.96 16.86 3.83
CA VAL A 21 -25.29 16.25 3.83
C VAL A 21 -25.14 14.74 3.83
N ILE A 22 -25.87 14.09 4.73
CA ILE A 22 -25.99 12.62 4.77
C ILE A 22 -27.17 12.20 3.89
N VAL A 23 -26.92 11.23 3.02
CA VAL A 23 -27.92 10.66 2.12
C VAL A 23 -27.97 9.16 2.33
N ASP A 24 -29.05 8.67 2.92
CA ASP A 24 -29.27 7.24 3.09
C ASP A 24 -29.70 6.62 1.74
N LEU A 25 -28.86 5.72 1.22
CA LEU A 25 -29.18 4.96 0.02
C LEU A 25 -30.09 3.78 0.39
N PRO A 26 -31.23 3.56 -0.32
CA PRO A 26 -32.11 2.44 -0.06
C PRO A 26 -31.36 1.09 -0.15
N PRO A 27 -31.58 0.15 0.78
CA PRO A 27 -30.92 -1.16 0.75
C PRO A 27 -31.13 -1.93 -0.56
N GLU A 28 -32.31 -1.80 -1.17
CA GLU A 28 -32.67 -2.40 -2.45
C GLU A 28 -31.81 -1.87 -3.61
N LEU A 29 -31.47 -0.58 -3.57
CA LEU A 29 -30.58 0.05 -4.54
C LEU A 29 -29.15 -0.49 -4.40
N LEU A 30 -28.65 -0.64 -3.17
CA LEU A 30 -27.32 -1.19 -2.89
C LEU A 30 -27.20 -2.64 -3.38
N VAL A 31 -28.21 -3.48 -3.10
CA VAL A 31 -28.27 -4.87 -3.59
C VAL A 31 -28.28 -4.93 -5.12
N LYS A 32 -29.04 -4.04 -5.77
CA LYS A 32 -29.14 -3.99 -7.24
C LYS A 32 -27.85 -3.50 -7.90
N MET A 33 -27.14 -2.57 -7.25
CA MET A 33 -25.82 -2.12 -7.67
C MET A 33 -24.71 -3.12 -7.37
N GLY A 34 -24.99 -4.13 -6.53
CA GLY A 34 -24.01 -5.13 -6.10
C GLY A 34 -22.92 -4.54 -5.20
N VAL A 35 -23.25 -3.51 -4.41
CA VAL A 35 -22.30 -2.77 -3.57
C VAL A 35 -22.63 -2.94 -2.09
N GLY A 36 -21.59 -3.10 -1.27
CA GLY A 36 -21.63 -3.24 0.18
C GLY A 36 -21.01 -2.04 0.91
N VAL A 37 -21.07 -2.09 2.25
CA VAL A 37 -20.35 -1.13 3.08
C VAL A 37 -18.86 -1.29 2.85
N GLY A 38 -18.21 -0.19 2.53
CA GLY A 38 -16.79 -0.18 2.18
C GLY A 38 -16.53 -0.50 0.72
N ASP A 39 -17.48 -0.33 -0.21
CA ASP A 39 -17.21 -0.25 -1.64
C ASP A 39 -17.16 1.22 -2.13
N ASP A 40 -16.32 1.51 -3.12
CA ASP A 40 -16.10 2.86 -3.63
C ASP A 40 -17.07 3.19 -4.77
N LEU A 41 -17.68 4.37 -4.68
CA LEU A 41 -18.59 4.91 -5.68
C LEU A 41 -18.03 6.20 -6.28
N THR A 42 -18.00 6.30 -7.60
CA THR A 42 -17.78 7.59 -8.26
C THR A 42 -19.07 8.40 -8.21
N ILE A 43 -18.95 9.65 -7.76
CA ILE A 43 -20.05 10.62 -7.70
C ILE A 43 -19.85 11.65 -8.82
N THR A 44 -20.87 11.84 -9.66
CA THR A 44 -20.89 12.91 -10.68
C THR A 44 -22.23 13.63 -10.64
N VAL A 45 -22.26 14.90 -11.09
CA VAL A 45 -23.51 15.65 -11.22
C VAL A 45 -23.80 15.88 -12.69
N VAL A 46 -24.92 15.35 -13.17
CA VAL A 46 -25.37 15.49 -14.56
C VAL A 46 -26.78 16.07 -14.55
N ASN A 47 -26.97 17.25 -15.15
CA ASN A 47 -28.27 17.94 -15.23
C ASN A 47 -28.99 18.05 -13.87
N GLY A 48 -28.24 18.39 -12.80
CA GLY A 48 -28.79 18.52 -11.45
C GLY A 48 -29.16 17.19 -10.78
N THR A 49 -28.76 16.06 -11.35
CA THR A 49 -28.93 14.73 -10.75
C THR A 49 -27.57 14.18 -10.34
N ILE A 50 -27.46 13.69 -9.10
CA ILE A 50 -26.28 12.97 -8.64
C ILE A 50 -26.32 11.57 -9.26
N VAL A 51 -25.28 11.22 -10.00
CA VAL A 51 -25.09 9.92 -10.63
C VAL A 51 -24.00 9.20 -9.87
N LEU A 52 -24.37 8.08 -9.27
CA LEU A 52 -23.47 7.15 -8.59
C LEU A 52 -23.11 6.02 -9.54
N LYS A 53 -21.81 5.73 -9.67
CA LYS A 53 -21.32 4.56 -10.41
C LYS A 53 -20.44 3.72 -9.49
N PRO A 54 -20.69 2.41 -9.35
CA PRO A 54 -19.74 1.52 -8.69
C PRO A 54 -18.39 1.66 -9.38
N THR A 55 -17.36 1.93 -8.61
CA THR A 55 -16.02 1.64 -9.09
C THR A 55 -15.86 0.14 -8.93
N HIS A 56 -15.79 -0.60 -10.03
CA HIS A 56 -15.35 -1.99 -9.94
C HIS A 56 -13.86 -1.96 -9.64
N GLY A 57 -13.56 -1.76 -8.37
CA GLY A 57 -12.25 -1.53 -7.80
C GLY A 57 -12.44 -1.62 -6.30
N THR A 58 -12.16 -2.81 -5.77
CA THR A 58 -11.87 -3.09 -4.35
C THR A 58 -11.43 -1.84 -3.60
N THR A 59 -12.25 -1.37 -2.66
CA THR A 59 -11.87 -0.35 -1.68
C THR A 59 -10.81 -0.92 -0.76
N SER A 60 -9.57 -0.76 -1.20
CA SER A 60 -8.47 -0.48 -0.31
C SER A 60 -8.57 1.03 -0.06
N VAL A 61 -8.36 1.48 1.18
CA VAL A 61 -8.00 2.88 1.42
C VAL A 61 -6.78 3.11 0.56
N GLN A 62 -6.94 3.69 -0.64
CA GLN A 62 -5.86 3.71 -1.61
C GLN A 62 -4.64 4.26 -0.88
N PRO A 63 -3.55 3.48 -0.74
CA PRO A 63 -2.36 4.02 -0.11
C PRO A 63 -2.03 5.30 -0.88
N VAL A 64 -1.55 6.35 -0.20
CA VAL A 64 -1.24 7.65 -0.83
C VAL A 64 -0.44 7.46 -2.15
N PHE A 65 0.32 6.38 -2.19
CA PHE A 65 1.01 5.87 -3.35
C PHE A 65 0.16 5.45 -4.58
N ALA A 66 -1.00 4.81 -4.39
CA ALA A 66 -1.92 4.39 -5.46
C ALA A 66 -2.60 5.57 -6.16
N GLY A 67 -2.96 6.64 -5.44
CA GLY A 67 -3.57 7.84 -6.03
C GLY A 67 -2.58 8.73 -6.80
N VAL A 68 -1.28 8.55 -6.58
CA VAL A 68 -0.19 9.30 -7.21
C VAL A 68 0.36 8.58 -8.45
N LEU A 69 0.38 7.25 -8.43
CA LEU A 69 0.84 6.47 -9.57
C LEU A 69 -0.26 6.29 -10.61
N ARG A 70 0.16 6.16 -11.87
CA ARG A 70 -0.70 5.62 -12.93
C ARG A 70 -1.05 4.16 -12.61
N ASP A 71 -2.23 3.70 -13.04
CA ASP A 71 -2.73 2.34 -12.80
C ASP A 71 -1.74 1.23 -13.19
N ASP A 72 -0.99 1.43 -14.29
CA ASP A 72 0.04 0.52 -14.77
C ASP A 72 1.22 0.37 -13.77
N ALA A 73 1.64 1.49 -13.19
CA ALA A 73 2.69 1.54 -12.19
C ALA A 73 2.23 0.96 -10.85
N TYR A 74 0.99 1.22 -10.43
CA TYR A 74 0.44 0.60 -9.21
C TYR A 74 0.34 -0.92 -9.35
N HIS A 75 -0.17 -1.41 -10.47
CA HIS A 75 -0.20 -2.85 -10.76
C HIS A 75 1.20 -3.46 -10.75
N ALA A 76 2.19 -2.81 -11.39
CA ALA A 76 3.59 -3.27 -11.37
C ALA A 76 4.17 -3.34 -9.95
N TYR A 77 3.82 -2.38 -9.09
CA TYR A 77 4.20 -2.39 -7.68
C TYR A 77 3.59 -3.59 -6.93
N ARG A 78 2.30 -3.87 -7.13
CA ARG A 78 1.62 -5.02 -6.52
C ARG A 78 2.22 -6.36 -6.94
N ILE A 79 2.58 -6.51 -8.21
CA ILE A 79 3.27 -7.72 -8.72
C ILE A 79 4.65 -7.91 -8.05
N ARG A 80 5.39 -6.83 -7.79
CA ARG A 80 6.67 -6.91 -7.09
C ARG A 80 6.52 -7.28 -5.61
N LEU A 81 5.48 -6.77 -4.94
CA LEU A 81 5.15 -7.19 -3.58
C LEU A 81 4.76 -8.67 -3.52
N GLU A 82 3.99 -9.14 -4.49
CA GLU A 82 3.63 -10.56 -4.62
C GLU A 82 4.87 -11.42 -4.75
N ALA A 83 5.80 -11.07 -5.64
CA ALA A 83 7.06 -11.79 -5.82
C ALA A 83 7.95 -11.77 -4.56
N SER A 84 7.87 -10.72 -3.73
CA SER A 84 8.73 -10.55 -2.57
C SER A 84 8.20 -11.24 -1.31
N LEU A 85 6.89 -11.14 -1.07
CA LEU A 85 6.25 -11.55 0.19
C LEU A 85 5.09 -12.55 0.01
N ASN A 86 4.80 -12.96 -1.22
CA ASN A 86 3.62 -13.77 -1.57
C ASN A 86 2.30 -13.10 -1.16
N ILE A 87 2.26 -11.76 -1.19
CA ILE A 87 1.04 -10.97 -1.00
C ILE A 87 0.32 -10.92 -2.35
N PRO A 88 -0.91 -11.47 -2.48
CA PRO A 88 -1.62 -11.42 -3.76
C PRO A 88 -1.72 -10.00 -4.31
N SER A 89 -1.49 -9.84 -5.61
CA SER A 89 -1.55 -8.52 -6.25
C SER A 89 -2.89 -7.82 -6.08
N ASN A 90 -3.98 -8.58 -5.91
CA ASN A 90 -5.34 -8.09 -5.64
C ASN A 90 -5.73 -8.03 -4.14
N ALA A 91 -4.82 -8.32 -3.20
CA ALA A 91 -5.11 -8.26 -1.77
C ALA A 91 -5.48 -6.85 -1.31
N SER A 92 -6.51 -6.71 -0.49
CA SER A 92 -6.87 -5.44 0.15
C SER A 92 -5.81 -5.03 1.20
N ASP A 93 -5.88 -3.80 1.69
CA ASP A 93 -5.00 -3.38 2.79
C ASP A 93 -5.32 -4.13 4.09
N GLN A 94 -6.58 -4.52 4.28
CA GLN A 94 -6.98 -5.37 5.40
C GLN A 94 -6.35 -6.76 5.28
N ASP A 95 -6.35 -7.37 4.09
CA ASP A 95 -5.67 -8.65 3.86
C ASP A 95 -4.17 -8.55 4.16
N ILE A 96 -3.52 -7.46 3.72
CA ILE A 96 -2.10 -7.20 4.00
C ILE A 96 -1.87 -7.07 5.51
N HIS A 97 -2.72 -6.31 6.21
CA HIS A 97 -2.66 -6.19 7.66
C HIS A 97 -2.78 -7.55 8.34
N ASP A 98 -3.77 -8.35 7.96
CA ASP A 98 -4.03 -9.67 8.53
C ASP A 98 -2.85 -10.62 8.28
N MET A 99 -2.21 -10.55 7.10
CA MET A 99 -1.00 -11.30 6.79
C MET A 99 0.20 -10.87 7.67
N ILE A 100 0.38 -9.57 7.91
CA ILE A 100 1.42 -9.05 8.80
C ILE A 100 1.17 -9.50 10.25
N VAL A 101 -0.08 -9.46 10.71
CA VAL A 101 -0.48 -9.90 12.05
C VAL A 101 -0.30 -11.41 12.22
N ALA A 102 -0.66 -12.20 11.21
CA ALA A 102 -0.42 -13.64 11.19
C ALA A 102 1.07 -13.99 11.21
N GLY A 103 1.89 -13.12 10.61
CA GLY A 103 3.34 -13.21 10.58
C GLY A 103 3.87 -13.95 9.36
N PHE A 104 4.90 -13.40 8.72
CA PHE A 104 5.53 -14.04 7.56
C PHE A 104 6.46 -15.19 7.97
N SER A 105 6.72 -16.11 7.03
CA SER A 105 7.74 -17.15 7.26
C SER A 105 9.13 -16.53 7.36
N ALA A 106 9.91 -16.94 8.37
CA ALA A 106 11.30 -16.53 8.52
C ALA A 106 12.17 -16.88 7.29
N SER A 107 11.78 -17.89 6.52
CA SER A 107 12.47 -18.28 5.27
C SER A 107 12.41 -17.20 4.19
N MET A 108 11.37 -16.35 4.16
CA MET A 108 11.26 -15.26 3.17
C MET A 108 12.42 -14.28 3.27
N ILE A 109 12.89 -13.99 4.49
CA ILE A 109 14.05 -13.12 4.71
C ILE A 109 15.31 -13.70 4.06
N MET A 110 15.50 -15.03 4.15
CA MET A 110 16.64 -15.70 3.50
C MET A 110 16.52 -15.64 1.99
N SER A 111 15.34 -15.96 1.44
CA SER A 111 15.10 -15.85 -0.01
C SER A 111 15.40 -14.45 -0.54
N LEU A 112 14.98 -13.41 0.16
CA LEU A 112 15.24 -12.01 -0.20
C LEU A 112 16.72 -11.62 -0.05
N CYS A 113 17.46 -12.23 0.88
CA CYS A 113 18.91 -12.08 0.97
C CYS A 113 19.63 -12.76 -0.19
N ASP A 114 19.21 -13.98 -0.56
CA ASP A 114 19.85 -14.80 -1.58
C ASP A 114 19.75 -14.16 -2.99
N VAL A 115 18.60 -13.55 -3.30
CA VAL A 115 18.41 -12.78 -4.55
C VAL A 115 18.95 -11.35 -4.46
N GLY A 116 19.44 -10.94 -3.29
CA GLY A 116 20.08 -9.64 -3.08
C GLY A 116 19.13 -8.44 -2.95
N THR A 117 17.83 -8.66 -2.78
CA THR A 117 16.84 -7.62 -2.48
C THR A 117 17.11 -6.98 -1.12
N ILE A 118 17.48 -7.79 -0.13
CA ILE A 118 17.83 -7.35 1.23
C ILE A 118 19.32 -7.65 1.48
N SER A 119 20.10 -6.64 1.86
CA SER A 119 21.49 -6.85 2.30
C SER A 119 21.56 -7.41 3.73
N PRO A 120 22.70 -8.02 4.13
CA PRO A 120 22.87 -8.49 5.51
C PRO A 120 22.64 -7.42 6.57
N GLU A 121 23.02 -6.16 6.29
CA GLU A 121 22.81 -5.05 7.21
C GLU A 121 21.32 -4.66 7.32
N GLU A 122 20.57 -4.75 6.23
CA GLU A 122 19.13 -4.48 6.20
C GLU A 122 18.36 -5.60 6.89
N ARG A 123 18.76 -6.86 6.67
CA ARG A 123 18.26 -8.02 7.43
C ARG A 123 18.38 -7.77 8.93
N ASP A 124 19.54 -7.35 9.41
CA ASP A 124 19.77 -7.14 10.85
C ASP A 124 18.92 -5.99 11.43
N ARG A 125 18.42 -5.07 10.59
CA ARG A 125 17.43 -4.06 10.99
C ARG A 125 16.00 -4.63 11.09
N ILE A 126 15.69 -5.69 10.36
CA ILE A 126 14.40 -6.39 10.42
C ILE A 126 14.37 -7.35 11.60
N ILE A 127 15.38 -8.22 11.68
CA ILE A 127 15.53 -9.27 12.68
C ILE A 127 17.02 -9.59 12.89
N PRO A 128 17.50 -9.66 14.15
CA PRO A 128 18.87 -10.08 14.42
C PRO A 128 19.17 -11.49 13.87
N LEU A 129 20.32 -11.68 13.24
CA LEU A 129 20.72 -12.97 12.63
C LEU A 129 20.58 -14.18 13.58
N LYS A 130 20.90 -14.01 14.87
CA LYS A 130 20.74 -15.08 15.87
C LYS A 130 19.28 -15.50 16.00
N THR A 131 18.38 -14.53 16.13
CA THR A 131 16.93 -14.76 16.23
C THR A 131 16.39 -15.39 14.95
N LEU A 132 16.84 -14.92 13.79
CA LEU A 132 16.46 -15.51 12.50
C LEU A 132 16.85 -16.98 12.41
N LYS A 133 18.09 -17.34 12.76
CA LYS A 133 18.55 -18.74 12.77
C LYS A 133 17.70 -19.63 13.68
N THR A 134 17.35 -19.13 14.88
CA THR A 134 16.47 -19.86 15.80
C THR A 134 15.10 -20.10 15.17
N LYS A 135 14.48 -19.08 14.59
CA LYS A 135 13.15 -19.19 13.96
C LYS A 135 13.15 -20.12 12.76
N LEU A 136 14.21 -20.11 11.94
CA LEU A 136 14.36 -21.06 10.83
C LEU A 136 14.46 -22.51 11.32
N ALA A 137 15.24 -22.75 12.37
CA ALA A 137 15.42 -24.11 12.92
C ALA A 137 14.12 -24.67 13.54
N SER A 138 13.27 -23.81 14.10
CA SER A 138 11.98 -24.20 14.69
C SER A 138 10.78 -24.03 13.75
N ASN A 139 11.00 -23.65 12.49
CA ASN A 139 9.96 -23.29 11.52
C ASN A 139 8.93 -22.28 12.09
N GLN A 140 9.41 -21.33 12.89
CA GLN A 140 8.58 -20.32 13.53
C GLN A 140 8.38 -19.11 12.61
N LEU A 141 7.17 -18.55 12.63
CA LEU A 141 6.86 -17.30 11.94
C LEU A 141 7.57 -16.10 12.58
N LEU A 142 7.73 -15.05 11.79
CA LEU A 142 8.13 -13.73 12.27
C LEU A 142 7.05 -13.17 13.21
N THR A 143 7.46 -12.37 14.20
CA THR A 143 6.49 -11.64 15.02
C THR A 143 5.79 -10.56 14.20
N VAL A 144 4.74 -9.95 14.75
CA VAL A 144 4.06 -8.81 14.11
C VAL A 144 5.06 -7.68 13.81
N ASP A 145 5.90 -7.29 14.77
CA ASP A 145 6.91 -6.24 14.58
C ASP A 145 7.98 -6.60 13.54
N GLU A 146 8.41 -7.87 13.50
CA GLU A 146 9.38 -8.35 12.51
C GLU A 146 8.76 -8.39 11.11
N SER A 147 7.49 -8.80 11.02
CA SER A 147 6.73 -8.87 9.77
C SER A 147 6.41 -7.49 9.23
N ASP A 148 6.03 -6.54 10.10
CA ASP A 148 5.82 -5.13 9.75
C ASP A 148 7.12 -4.51 9.23
N ARG A 149 8.26 -4.74 9.90
CA ARG A 149 9.56 -4.29 9.39
C ARG A 149 9.87 -4.89 8.02
N LEU A 150 9.69 -6.20 7.86
CA LEU A 150 9.89 -6.87 6.57
C LEU A 150 9.00 -6.28 5.47
N PHE A 151 7.72 -6.06 5.77
CA PHE A 151 6.78 -5.43 4.85
C PHE A 151 7.25 -4.05 4.43
N ARG A 152 7.68 -3.18 5.37
CA ARG A 152 8.16 -1.84 5.04
C ARG A 152 9.39 -1.85 4.13
N PHE A 153 10.32 -2.80 4.32
CA PHE A 153 11.46 -2.97 3.40
C PHE A 153 11.02 -3.42 2.01
N ALA A 154 10.14 -4.41 1.92
CA ALA A 154 9.64 -4.90 0.63
C ALA A 154 8.81 -3.84 -0.10
N HIS A 155 7.93 -3.14 0.62
CA HIS A 155 7.10 -2.04 0.12
C HIS A 155 7.95 -0.98 -0.57
N ILE A 156 8.91 -0.40 0.14
CA ILE A 156 9.80 0.65 -0.39
C ILE A 156 10.67 0.16 -1.53
N THR A 157 11.13 -1.10 -1.48
CA THR A 157 11.93 -1.69 -2.56
C THR A 157 11.10 -1.84 -3.83
N ALA A 158 9.92 -2.45 -3.74
CA ALA A 158 8.99 -2.59 -4.85
C ALA A 158 8.63 -1.22 -5.45
N MET A 159 8.39 -0.23 -4.58
CA MET A 159 8.08 1.14 -4.94
C MET A 159 9.20 1.79 -5.78
N ALA A 160 10.43 1.72 -5.27
CA ALA A 160 11.60 2.28 -5.94
C ALA A 160 11.86 1.55 -7.27
N GLU A 161 11.73 0.23 -7.34
CA GLU A 161 11.94 -0.53 -8.57
C GLU A 161 10.97 -0.14 -9.69
N VAL A 162 9.72 0.16 -9.36
CA VAL A 162 8.75 0.69 -10.34
C VAL A 162 9.16 2.08 -10.81
N ILE A 163 9.47 2.99 -9.86
CA ILE A 163 9.78 4.38 -10.17
C ILE A 163 11.07 4.52 -10.99
N PHE A 164 12.10 3.75 -10.65
CA PHE A 164 13.40 3.80 -11.36
C PHE A 164 13.45 2.89 -12.60
N GLY A 165 12.50 1.96 -12.74
CA GLY A 165 12.44 0.97 -13.83
C GLY A 165 13.59 -0.04 -13.85
N ASP A 166 14.47 -0.02 -12.85
CA ASP A 166 15.66 -0.88 -12.75
C ASP A 166 15.99 -1.18 -11.28
N ALA A 167 16.15 -2.46 -10.96
CA ALA A 167 16.42 -2.92 -9.60
C ALA A 167 17.79 -2.44 -9.08
N GLY A 168 18.80 -2.37 -9.96
CA GLY A 168 20.13 -1.87 -9.61
C GLY A 168 20.11 -0.39 -9.21
N ARG A 169 19.42 0.45 -10.00
CA ARG A 169 19.22 1.87 -9.73
C ARG A 169 18.40 2.10 -8.47
N ALA A 170 17.32 1.35 -8.29
CA ALA A 170 16.50 1.41 -7.07
C ALA A 170 17.34 1.11 -5.83
N LYS A 171 18.07 -0.02 -5.83
CA LYS A 171 18.96 -0.40 -4.73
C LYS A 171 20.06 0.63 -4.48
N GLN A 172 20.66 1.16 -5.53
CA GLN A 172 21.69 2.20 -5.40
C GLN A 172 21.11 3.49 -4.81
N TRP A 173 19.90 3.88 -5.20
CA TRP A 173 19.23 5.05 -4.65
C TRP A 173 18.85 4.84 -3.18
N LEU A 174 18.32 3.67 -2.84
CA LEU A 174 17.88 3.30 -1.49
C LEU A 174 19.03 3.17 -0.47
N SER A 175 20.23 2.82 -0.93
CA SER A 175 21.42 2.66 -0.08
C SER A 175 22.22 3.95 0.13
N LYS A 176 22.13 4.92 -0.79
CA LYS A 176 22.91 6.17 -0.68
C LYS A 176 22.32 7.13 0.37
N PRO A 177 23.16 7.72 1.25
CA PRO A 177 22.79 8.84 2.12
C PRO A 177 22.00 9.95 1.42
N LYS A 178 21.02 10.53 2.11
CA LYS A 178 20.26 11.69 1.64
C LYS A 178 20.38 12.84 2.63
N SER A 179 20.64 14.05 2.13
CA SER A 179 20.68 15.27 2.95
C SER A 179 19.36 15.48 3.69
N ARG A 180 18.23 15.21 3.03
CA ARG A 180 16.87 15.26 3.60
C ARG A 180 16.66 14.34 4.81
N PHE A 181 17.47 13.30 4.95
CA PHE A 181 17.44 12.36 6.07
C PHE A 181 18.65 12.54 7.00
N SER A 182 19.23 13.75 7.03
CA SER A 182 20.40 14.09 7.85
C SER A 182 21.58 13.13 7.62
N GLY A 183 21.81 12.74 6.36
CA GLY A 183 22.89 11.83 5.97
C GLY A 183 22.58 10.33 6.13
N LYS A 184 21.37 9.96 6.57
CA LYS A 184 20.93 8.56 6.57
C LYS A 184 20.51 8.11 5.16
N SER A 185 20.65 6.83 4.86
CA SER A 185 20.08 6.23 3.66
C SER A 185 18.56 6.06 3.80
N PRO A 186 17.81 6.02 2.69
CA PRO A 186 16.40 5.62 2.71
C PRO A 186 16.16 4.31 3.47
N THR A 187 16.99 3.28 3.26
CA THR A 187 16.84 1.98 3.95
C THR A 187 17.07 2.07 5.46
N ALA A 188 17.92 2.99 5.92
CA ALA A 188 18.10 3.24 7.36
C ALA A 188 16.88 3.91 8.02
N MET A 189 16.04 4.59 7.24
CA MET A 189 14.81 5.22 7.73
C MET A 189 13.67 4.22 7.96
N LEU A 190 13.76 3.01 7.39
CA LEU A 190 12.70 1.99 7.42
C LEU A 190 12.60 1.26 8.76
N THR A 191 13.25 1.76 9.81
CA THR A 191 13.13 1.22 11.17
C THR A 191 11.87 1.70 11.88
N THR A 192 11.27 2.81 11.40
CA THR A 192 10.02 3.36 11.93
C THR A 192 9.01 3.62 10.81
N THR A 193 7.72 3.58 11.15
CA THR A 193 6.63 3.91 10.21
C THR A 193 6.78 5.33 9.68
N HIS A 194 7.03 6.30 10.56
CA HIS A 194 7.23 7.69 10.14
C HIS A 194 8.43 7.86 9.19
N GLY A 195 9.54 7.17 9.44
CA GLY A 195 10.68 7.19 8.52
C GLY A 195 10.36 6.56 7.16
N THR A 196 9.49 5.55 7.14
CA THR A 196 9.01 4.89 5.91
C THR A 196 8.17 5.86 5.08
N HIS A 197 7.18 6.54 5.67
CA HIS A 197 6.38 7.56 4.97
C HIS A 197 7.25 8.68 4.39
N ARG A 198 8.30 9.12 5.11
CA ARG A 198 9.23 10.13 4.57
C ARG A 198 10.02 9.66 3.36
N VAL A 199 10.29 8.36 3.24
CA VAL A 199 10.89 7.76 2.05
C VAL A 199 9.86 7.65 0.93
N GLU A 200 8.61 7.29 1.24
CA GLU A 200 7.51 7.23 0.28
C GLU A 200 7.30 8.59 -0.40
N GLU A 201 7.15 9.65 0.40
CA GLU A 201 7.01 11.03 -0.08
C GLU A 201 8.17 11.44 -0.99
N MET A 202 9.40 11.06 -0.63
CA MET A 202 10.56 11.39 -1.44
C MET A 202 10.57 10.64 -2.78
N LEU A 203 10.16 9.37 -2.80
CA LEU A 203 10.04 8.57 -4.01
C LEU A 203 8.91 9.08 -4.92
N ILE A 204 7.76 9.46 -4.35
CA ILE A 204 6.65 10.11 -5.07
C ILE A 204 7.15 11.37 -5.79
N GLN A 205 7.82 12.26 -5.07
CA GLN A 205 8.30 13.50 -5.67
C GLN A 205 9.36 13.25 -6.77
N VAL A 206 10.19 12.19 -6.64
CA VAL A 206 11.09 11.76 -7.72
C VAL A 206 10.29 11.32 -8.95
N ALA A 207 9.19 10.58 -8.78
CA ALA A 207 8.32 10.15 -9.88
C ALA A 207 7.63 11.34 -10.58
N GLU A 208 7.31 12.39 -9.84
CA GLU A 208 6.76 13.66 -10.35
C GLU A 208 7.82 14.56 -11.01
N GLY A 209 9.09 14.13 -11.06
CA GLY A 209 10.18 14.87 -11.69
C GLY A 209 10.75 16.00 -10.83
N MET A 210 10.42 16.06 -9.53
CA MET A 210 11.04 17.01 -8.60
C MET A 210 12.41 16.48 -8.18
N SER A 211 13.48 17.18 -8.58
CA SER A 211 14.85 16.89 -8.12
C SER A 211 15.20 17.70 -6.86
N PHE A 212 15.96 17.11 -5.94
CA PHE A 212 16.52 17.77 -4.74
C PHE A 212 18.04 17.63 -4.69
#